data_AF-A0A097EQL6-F1
#
_entry.id   AF-A0A097EQL6-F1
#
_cell.length_a   1.000
_cell.length_b   1.000
_cell.length_c   1.000
_cell.angle_alpha   90.00
_cell.angle_beta   90.00
_cell.angle_gamma   90.00
#
_symmetry.space_group_name_H-M   'P 1'
#
loop_
_entity.id
_entity.type
_entity.pdbx_description
1 polymer ?
#
loop_
_entity_poly.entity_id
_entity_poly.type
_entity_poly.pdbx_seq_one_letter_code
_entity_poly.pdbx_strand_id
1 'polypeptide(L)'
;MSFLKAFSKNTIFITVIAITISSCATGPQKAQELPLLEHKYSTKKTLAYSRFGFDFASTPSGMFNVLDKKPTEFDINIYIGDNQGCKFIYTKDPKGDTEEVTKTESIKGYLSGSNVLLELDCQGKDSNIDYKIVSYANGIEYDKIGNLSYLVESGELE
;
A
#
# COMPACT_ATOMS: atom_id res chain seq x y z
N MET A 1 -14.02 -89.43 -3.52
CA MET A 1 -12.82 -88.60 -3.77
C MET A 1 -13.23 -87.50 -4.73
N SER A 2 -13.59 -86.33 -4.23
CA SER A 2 -12.70 -85.18 -4.05
C SER A 2 -13.02 -84.17 -5.16
N PHE A 3 -13.26 -82.88 -4.96
CA PHE A 3 -13.36 -82.02 -3.80
C PHE A 3 -14.06 -80.75 -4.34
N LEU A 4 -15.08 -80.26 -3.65
CA LEU A 4 -15.59 -78.90 -3.85
C LEU A 4 -14.47 -77.91 -3.53
N LYS A 5 -14.26 -76.90 -4.38
CA LYS A 5 -13.59 -75.66 -3.99
C LYS A 5 -14.45 -74.48 -4.42
N ALA A 6 -15.31 -74.06 -3.50
CA ALA A 6 -15.90 -72.74 -3.47
C ALA A 6 -14.77 -71.73 -3.20
N PHE A 7 -14.57 -70.80 -4.12
CA PHE A 7 -13.66 -69.68 -3.94
C PHE A 7 -14.30 -68.60 -3.06
N SER A 8 -13.44 -68.02 -2.24
CA SER A 8 -13.72 -67.24 -1.05
C SER A 8 -14.27 -65.84 -1.32
N LYS A 9 -15.08 -65.38 -0.36
CA LYS A 9 -15.21 -64.01 0.17
C LYS A 9 -14.20 -62.99 -0.37
N ASN A 10 -14.69 -61.87 -0.90
CA ASN A 10 -14.46 -60.56 -0.26
C ASN A 10 -15.28 -59.46 -0.95
N THR A 11 -16.19 -58.90 -0.16
CA THR A 11 -16.89 -57.65 -0.39
C THR A 11 -15.87 -56.51 -0.45
N ILE A 12 -15.84 -55.73 -1.54
CA ILE A 12 -15.13 -54.46 -1.57
C ILE A 12 -16.13 -53.38 -2.00
N PHE A 13 -16.60 -52.64 -1.00
CA PHE A 13 -17.24 -51.34 -1.14
C PHE A 13 -16.24 -50.38 -1.81
N ILE A 14 -16.51 -49.94 -3.03
CA ILE A 14 -15.74 -48.85 -3.65
C ILE A 14 -16.37 -47.54 -3.20
N THR A 15 -15.77 -46.93 -2.18
CA THR A 15 -16.11 -45.61 -1.68
C THR A 15 -15.73 -44.56 -2.73
N VAL A 16 -16.72 -43.91 -3.34
CA VAL A 16 -16.50 -42.75 -4.22
C VAL A 16 -16.13 -41.57 -3.32
N ILE A 17 -14.84 -41.26 -3.23
CA ILE A 17 -14.35 -40.04 -2.59
C ILE A 17 -14.61 -38.89 -3.58
N ALA A 18 -15.72 -38.19 -3.40
CA ALA A 18 -15.94 -36.89 -4.02
C ALA A 18 -14.97 -35.90 -3.36
N ILE A 19 -13.83 -35.66 -4.01
CA ILE A 19 -12.91 -34.59 -3.64
C ILE A 19 -13.59 -33.27 -4.03
N THR A 20 -14.38 -32.72 -3.12
CA THR A 20 -14.77 -31.31 -3.20
C THR A 20 -13.51 -30.49 -2.96
N ILE A 21 -12.85 -30.09 -4.04
CA ILE A 21 -11.93 -28.96 -4.03
C ILE A 21 -12.73 -27.75 -3.55
N SER A 22 -12.63 -27.50 -2.25
CA SER A 22 -13.06 -26.25 -1.63
C SER A 22 -12.29 -25.14 -2.32
N SER A 23 -12.92 -24.49 -3.30
CA SER A 23 -12.55 -23.15 -3.69
C SER A 23 -12.64 -22.31 -2.42
N CYS A 24 -11.50 -22.10 -1.75
CA CYS A 24 -11.38 -21.03 -0.79
C CYS A 24 -11.52 -19.76 -1.63
N ALA A 25 -12.76 -19.27 -1.73
CA ALA A 25 -13.00 -17.90 -2.11
C ALA A 25 -12.27 -17.07 -1.05
N THR A 26 -11.06 -16.61 -1.38
CA THR A 26 -10.41 -15.53 -0.65
C THR A 26 -11.40 -14.38 -0.71
N GLY A 27 -12.08 -14.11 0.41
CA GLY A 27 -12.89 -12.90 0.56
C GLY A 27 -12.04 -11.67 0.21
N PRO A 28 -12.66 -10.52 -0.09
CA PRO A 28 -11.92 -9.32 -0.46
C PRO A 28 -10.82 -9.09 0.58
N GLN A 29 -9.56 -9.11 0.13
CA GLN A 29 -8.44 -8.77 0.99
C GLN A 29 -8.74 -7.37 1.50
N LYS A 30 -8.81 -7.22 2.83
CA LYS A 30 -9.05 -5.91 3.43
C LYS A 30 -7.87 -5.00 3.07
N ALA A 31 -8.17 -3.75 2.70
CA ALA A 31 -7.15 -2.72 2.50
C ALA A 31 -6.25 -2.64 3.74
N GLN A 32 -4.94 -2.56 3.50
CA GLN A 32 -3.93 -2.38 4.54
C GLN A 32 -3.73 -0.88 4.78
N GLU A 33 -3.21 -0.48 5.94
CA GLU A 33 -2.83 0.93 6.13
C GLU A 33 -1.53 1.22 5.37
N LEU A 34 -1.47 2.32 4.62
CA LEU A 34 -0.23 2.82 4.05
C LEU A 34 0.66 3.40 5.18
N PRO A 35 1.85 2.84 5.44
CA PRO A 35 2.61 3.23 6.63
C PRO A 35 3.13 4.67 6.55
N LEU A 36 3.12 5.33 7.70
CA LEU A 36 3.80 6.61 7.93
C LEU A 36 5.23 6.32 8.41
N LEU A 37 6.23 6.74 7.64
CA LEU A 37 7.64 6.55 7.97
C LEU A 37 8.14 7.63 8.92
N GLU A 38 7.79 8.87 8.63
CA GLU A 38 8.12 10.00 9.48
C GLU A 38 7.15 11.15 9.25
N HIS A 39 7.01 11.99 10.27
CA HIS A 39 6.40 13.31 10.20
C HIS A 39 7.28 14.30 10.97
N LYS A 40 7.53 15.47 10.40
CA LYS A 40 8.47 16.47 10.93
C LYS A 40 8.02 17.88 10.52
N TYR A 41 8.54 18.88 11.24
CA TYR A 41 8.33 20.28 10.89
C TYR A 41 9.63 21.09 11.01
N SER A 42 9.61 22.30 10.47
CA SER A 42 10.67 23.29 10.58
C SER A 42 10.07 24.68 10.77
N THR A 43 10.25 25.26 11.96
CA THR A 43 9.80 26.63 12.26
C THR A 43 10.51 27.65 11.38
N LYS A 44 11.83 27.50 11.20
CA LYS A 44 12.65 28.37 10.34
C LYS A 44 12.15 28.41 8.90
N LYS A 45 11.68 27.28 8.37
CA LYS A 45 11.16 27.20 6.99
C LYS A 45 9.65 27.36 6.92
N THR A 46 8.94 27.37 8.05
CA THR A 46 7.48 27.32 8.09
C THR A 46 6.93 26.17 7.23
N LEU A 47 7.47 24.97 7.47
CA LEU A 47 7.20 23.75 6.71
C LEU A 47 6.83 22.62 7.67
N ALA A 48 5.81 21.85 7.33
CA ALA A 48 5.53 20.54 7.91
C ALA A 48 5.47 19.50 6.79
N TYR A 49 5.95 18.28 7.06
CA TYR A 49 5.90 17.20 6.09
C TYR A 49 5.65 15.83 6.71
N SER A 50 5.09 14.94 5.91
CA SER A 50 4.89 13.52 6.22
C SER A 50 5.37 12.65 5.07
N ARG A 51 6.10 11.56 5.37
CA ARG A 51 6.52 10.58 4.38
C ARG A 51 5.79 9.27 4.57
N PHE A 52 5.15 8.81 3.50
CA PHE A 52 4.44 7.55 3.43
C PHE A 52 5.22 6.56 2.58
N GLY A 53 5.27 5.30 3.01
CA GLY A 53 6.05 4.28 2.34
C GLY A 53 6.29 3.08 3.25
N PHE A 54 7.38 2.36 3.03
CA PHE A 54 7.67 1.14 3.77
C PHE A 54 9.07 1.18 4.35
N ASP A 55 9.23 0.86 5.64
CA ASP A 55 10.58 0.65 6.18
C ASP A 55 11.22 -0.54 5.43
N PHE A 56 12.51 -0.46 5.14
CA PHE A 56 13.27 -1.57 4.54
C PHE A 56 13.03 -2.91 5.25
N ALA A 57 12.92 -2.91 6.59
CA ALA A 57 12.69 -4.11 7.37
C ALA A 57 11.25 -4.64 7.28
N SER A 58 10.28 -3.79 6.93
CA SER A 58 8.84 -4.12 6.90
C SER A 58 8.24 -4.09 5.49
N THR A 59 9.06 -3.88 4.45
CA THR A 59 8.61 -3.81 3.07
C THR A 59 8.03 -5.17 2.64
N PRO A 60 6.76 -5.21 2.18
CA PRO A 60 6.15 -6.42 1.65
C PRO A 60 7.00 -7.11 0.60
N SER A 61 7.04 -8.46 0.66
CA SER A 61 7.82 -9.25 -0.28
C SER A 61 7.38 -9.00 -1.72
N GLY A 62 8.36 -8.86 -2.63
CA GLY A 62 8.11 -8.57 -4.04
C GLY A 62 7.82 -7.10 -4.36
N MET A 63 7.96 -6.21 -3.38
CA MET A 63 8.01 -4.77 -3.62
C MET A 63 9.46 -4.29 -3.71
N PHE A 64 9.75 -3.57 -4.78
CA PHE A 64 11.08 -3.13 -5.17
C PHE A 64 11.07 -1.63 -5.44
N ASN A 65 12.15 -0.95 -5.09
CA ASN A 65 12.30 0.49 -5.28
C ASN A 65 13.10 0.84 -6.53
N VAL A 66 13.28 2.12 -6.82
CA VAL A 66 14.01 2.60 -8.02
C VAL A 66 15.50 2.20 -8.08
N LEU A 67 16.09 1.70 -6.98
CA LEU A 67 17.46 1.16 -6.99
C LEU A 67 17.50 -0.31 -7.46
N ASP A 68 16.36 -1.00 -7.44
CA ASP A 68 16.24 -2.37 -7.93
C ASP A 68 16.12 -2.41 -9.46
N LYS A 69 16.49 -3.55 -10.06
CA LYS A 69 16.43 -3.75 -11.52
C LYS A 69 15.03 -3.62 -12.11
N LYS A 70 14.00 -3.92 -11.31
CA LYS A 70 12.60 -3.86 -11.73
C LYS A 70 11.77 -3.25 -10.59
N PRO A 71 11.71 -1.91 -10.52
CA PRO A 71 10.92 -1.21 -9.51
C PRO A 71 9.44 -1.58 -9.64
N THR A 72 8.75 -1.64 -8.49
CA THR A 72 7.31 -1.93 -8.45
C THR A 72 6.53 -0.65 -8.75
N GLU A 73 5.66 -0.70 -9.75
CA GLU A 73 4.71 0.38 -10.06
C GLU A 73 3.51 0.29 -9.11
N PHE A 74 3.10 1.45 -8.62
CA PHE A 74 1.90 1.65 -7.81
C PHE A 74 0.89 2.47 -8.60
N ASP A 75 -0.37 2.01 -8.63
CA ASP A 75 -1.49 2.84 -9.05
C ASP A 75 -2.01 3.60 -7.82
N ILE A 76 -1.93 4.93 -7.83
CA ILE A 76 -2.21 5.77 -6.65
C ILE A 76 -3.37 6.72 -6.98
N ASN A 77 -4.42 6.68 -6.18
CA ASN A 77 -5.51 7.64 -6.20
C ASN A 77 -5.37 8.55 -4.99
N ILE A 78 -5.21 9.85 -5.24
CA ILE A 78 -5.13 10.88 -4.20
C ILE A 78 -6.40 11.70 -4.30
N TYR A 79 -7.19 11.71 -3.23
CA TYR A 79 -8.37 12.57 -3.07
C TYR A 79 -7.99 13.70 -2.12
N ILE A 80 -8.21 14.93 -2.56
CA ILE A 80 -7.85 16.14 -1.81
C ILE A 80 -9.14 16.94 -1.58
N GLY A 81 -9.41 17.22 -0.30
CA GLY A 81 -10.45 18.14 0.15
C GLY A 81 -9.91 19.56 0.21
N ASP A 82 -9.86 20.15 1.41
CA ASP A 82 -9.20 21.43 1.62
C ASP A 82 -7.70 21.28 1.32
N ASN A 83 -7.13 22.27 0.62
CA ASN A 83 -5.69 22.36 0.40
C ASN A 83 -5.24 23.81 0.30
N GLN A 84 -4.49 24.26 1.30
CA GLN A 84 -3.81 25.54 1.34
C GLN A 84 -2.31 25.28 1.52
N GLY A 85 -1.53 25.60 0.49
CA GLY A 85 -0.07 25.55 0.57
C GLY A 85 0.54 24.15 0.70
N CYS A 86 -0.20 23.07 0.39
CA CYS A 86 0.31 21.71 0.46
C CYS A 86 0.38 21.00 -0.89
N LYS A 87 1.28 20.03 -1.01
CA LYS A 87 1.50 19.20 -2.19
C LYS A 87 1.98 17.81 -1.81
N PHE A 88 1.55 16.82 -2.58
CA PHE A 88 2.19 15.52 -2.61
C PHE A 88 3.34 15.54 -3.62
N ILE A 89 4.45 14.92 -3.28
CA ILE A 89 5.60 14.67 -4.13
C ILE A 89 5.76 13.15 -4.24
N TYR A 90 5.96 12.65 -5.44
CA TYR A 90 6.10 11.23 -5.71
C TYR A 90 7.19 10.97 -6.74
N THR A 91 7.74 9.76 -6.74
CA THR A 91 8.64 9.30 -7.80
C THR A 91 7.81 8.80 -8.97
N LYS A 92 7.82 9.52 -10.09
CA LYS A 92 6.92 9.28 -11.23
C LYS A 92 7.39 8.18 -12.18
N ASP A 93 8.68 7.86 -12.16
CA ASP A 93 9.25 6.89 -13.07
C ASP A 93 10.35 6.04 -12.42
N PRO A 94 10.73 4.91 -13.05
CA PRO A 94 11.76 4.02 -12.54
C PRO A 94 13.16 4.63 -12.44
N LYS A 95 13.40 5.84 -12.98
CA LYS A 95 14.69 6.51 -12.92
C LYS A 95 14.85 7.33 -11.64
N GLY A 96 13.78 7.49 -10.87
CA GLY A 96 13.78 8.31 -9.66
C GLY A 96 13.34 9.76 -9.87
N ASP A 97 12.90 10.13 -11.08
CA ASP A 97 12.39 11.49 -11.32
C ASP A 97 11.11 11.72 -10.50
N THR A 98 10.90 12.95 -10.06
CA THR A 98 9.78 13.31 -9.18
C THR A 98 8.79 14.25 -9.86
N GLU A 99 7.56 14.26 -9.34
CA GLU A 99 6.48 15.15 -9.77
C GLU A 99 5.56 15.48 -8.57
N GLU A 100 4.74 16.52 -8.74
CA GLU A 100 3.93 17.10 -7.67
C GLU A 100 2.43 17.00 -7.98
N VAL A 101 1.63 16.76 -6.95
CA VAL A 101 0.16 16.71 -7.03
C VAL A 101 -0.43 17.63 -5.96
N THR A 102 -1.29 18.57 -6.39
CA THR A 102 -1.95 19.55 -5.50
C THR A 102 -3.47 19.45 -5.52
N LYS A 103 -4.03 18.57 -6.37
CA LYS A 103 -5.47 18.35 -6.54
C LYS A 103 -5.78 16.86 -6.58
N THR A 104 -7.06 16.51 -6.51
CA THR A 104 -7.49 15.10 -6.69
C THR A 104 -7.02 14.57 -8.04
N GLU A 105 -6.27 13.47 -8.02
CA GLU A 105 -5.65 12.90 -9.21
C GLU A 105 -5.32 11.41 -9.04
N SER A 106 -5.35 10.69 -10.16
CA SER A 106 -4.88 9.31 -10.26
C SER A 106 -3.54 9.31 -10.98
N ILE A 107 -2.50 8.77 -10.34
CA ILE A 107 -1.12 8.78 -10.83
C ILE A 107 -0.53 7.36 -10.79
N LYS A 108 0.54 7.16 -11.53
CA LYS A 108 1.45 6.02 -11.37
C LYS A 108 2.70 6.48 -10.63
N GLY A 109 3.10 5.73 -9.61
CA GLY A 109 4.26 6.08 -8.80
C GLY A 109 5.13 4.87 -8.47
N TYR A 110 6.32 5.14 -7.96
CA TYR A 110 7.32 4.15 -7.59
C TYR A 110 7.86 4.45 -6.19
N LEU A 111 8.36 3.44 -5.50
CA LEU A 111 9.11 3.65 -4.27
C LEU A 111 10.45 4.31 -4.59
N SER A 112 10.74 5.43 -3.94
CA SER A 112 12.05 6.09 -4.00
C SER A 112 13.16 5.18 -3.45
N GLY A 113 14.43 5.56 -3.64
CA GLY A 113 15.56 4.77 -3.12
C GLY A 113 15.60 4.63 -1.59
N SER A 114 14.73 5.34 -0.86
CA SER A 114 14.52 5.20 0.59
C SER A 114 13.16 4.58 0.93
N ASN A 115 12.54 3.87 -0.02
CA ASN A 115 11.21 3.25 0.09
C ASN A 115 10.07 4.22 0.46
N VAL A 116 10.20 5.50 0.06
CA VAL A 116 9.12 6.49 0.19
C VAL A 116 8.25 6.40 -1.07
N LEU A 117 6.94 6.26 -0.89
CA LEU A 117 5.96 6.29 -1.97
C LEU A 117 5.45 7.71 -2.22
N LEU A 118 5.13 8.43 -1.15
CA LEU A 118 4.61 9.80 -1.18
C LEU A 118 5.26 10.63 -0.07
N GLU A 119 5.67 11.86 -0.39
CA GLU A 119 5.99 12.90 0.57
C GLU A 119 4.89 13.97 0.49
N LEU A 120 4.26 14.28 1.61
CA LEU A 120 3.29 15.37 1.71
C LEU A 120 3.95 16.55 2.39
N ASP A 121 4.08 17.66 1.67
CA ASP A 121 4.68 18.91 2.15
C ASP A 121 3.60 19.98 2.30
N CYS A 122 3.60 20.68 3.44
CA CYS A 122 2.74 21.81 3.74
C CYS A 122 3.58 23.03 4.12
N GLN A 123 3.54 24.07 3.28
CA GLN A 123 4.36 25.27 3.37
C GLN A 123 3.52 26.50 3.71
N GLY A 124 3.87 27.20 4.79
CA GLY A 124 3.18 28.40 5.27
C GLY A 124 2.46 28.17 6.60
N LYS A 125 2.23 29.25 7.37
CA LYS A 125 1.64 29.17 8.71
C LYS A 125 0.23 28.59 8.70
N ASP A 126 -0.55 29.04 7.73
CA ASP A 126 -1.94 28.62 7.53
C ASP A 126 -2.04 27.40 6.58
N SER A 127 -0.94 26.69 6.34
CA SER A 127 -0.98 25.54 5.44
C SER A 127 -1.75 24.40 6.08
N ASN A 128 -2.65 23.81 5.31
CA ASN A 128 -3.56 22.75 5.73
C ASN A 128 -3.98 21.91 4.52
N ILE A 129 -4.11 20.61 4.72
CA ILE A 129 -4.69 19.71 3.72
C ILE A 129 -5.45 18.56 4.36
N ASP A 130 -6.63 18.27 3.82
CA ASP A 130 -7.37 17.04 4.09
C ASP A 130 -7.26 16.10 2.89
N TYR A 131 -6.92 14.83 3.14
CA TYR A 131 -6.66 13.88 2.07
C TYR A 131 -7.10 12.44 2.36
N LYS A 132 -7.32 11.71 1.26
CA LYS A 132 -7.34 10.25 1.24
C LYS A 132 -6.40 9.76 0.13
N ILE A 133 -5.56 8.78 0.46
CA ILE A 133 -4.69 8.05 -0.46
C ILE A 133 -5.22 6.62 -0.53
N VAL A 134 -5.33 6.09 -1.74
CA VAL A 134 -5.59 4.67 -2.02
C VAL A 134 -4.55 4.23 -3.04
N SER A 135 -3.63 3.35 -2.67
CA SER A 135 -2.60 2.84 -3.58
C SER A 135 -2.68 1.33 -3.76
N TYR A 136 -2.36 0.87 -4.96
CA TYR A 136 -2.41 -0.54 -5.32
C TYR A 136 -1.05 -0.99 -5.85
N ALA A 137 -0.53 -2.09 -5.32
CA ALA A 137 0.64 -2.77 -5.86
C ALA A 137 0.54 -4.28 -5.62
N ASN A 138 0.90 -5.08 -6.63
CA ASN A 138 0.91 -6.54 -6.56
C ASN A 138 -0.40 -7.17 -6.03
N GLY A 139 -1.55 -6.55 -6.31
CA GLY A 139 -2.87 -7.01 -5.86
C GLY A 139 -3.22 -6.68 -4.42
N ILE A 140 -2.41 -5.86 -3.74
CA ILE A 140 -2.66 -5.36 -2.39
C ILE A 140 -3.05 -3.88 -2.46
N GLU A 141 -4.09 -3.51 -1.73
CA GLU A 141 -4.55 -2.12 -1.53
C GLU A 141 -3.98 -1.57 -0.21
N TYR A 142 -3.45 -0.35 -0.27
CA TYR A 142 -2.96 0.41 0.88
C TYR A 142 -3.67 1.77 0.98
N ASP A 143 -4.30 2.03 2.12
CA ASP A 143 -5.13 3.22 2.35
C ASP A 143 -4.53 4.12 3.43
N LYS A 144 -4.65 5.43 3.24
CA LYS A 144 -4.42 6.44 4.28
C LYS A 144 -5.47 7.52 4.18
N ILE A 145 -6.07 7.90 5.30
CA ILE A 145 -6.88 9.11 5.42
C ILE A 145 -6.22 9.96 6.49
N GLY A 146 -6.10 11.26 6.25
CA GLY A 146 -5.45 12.14 7.21
C GLY A 146 -5.62 13.62 6.90
N ASN A 147 -5.03 14.39 7.80
CA ASN A 147 -4.84 15.83 7.69
C ASN A 147 -3.35 16.12 7.89
N LEU A 148 -2.85 17.17 7.26
CA LEU A 148 -1.56 17.78 7.63
C LEU A 148 -1.72 19.30 7.66
N SER A 149 -1.30 19.92 8.75
CA SER A 149 -1.20 21.38 8.84
C SER A 149 0.07 21.80 9.58
N TYR A 150 0.66 22.92 9.17
CA TYR A 150 1.84 23.44 9.85
C TYR A 150 1.55 23.76 11.32
N LEU A 151 0.37 24.32 11.61
CA LEU A 151 -0.03 24.69 12.96
C LEU A 151 -0.05 23.47 13.90
N VAL A 152 -0.71 22.38 13.49
CA VAL A 152 -0.81 21.17 14.32
C VAL A 152 0.54 20.50 14.50
N GLU A 153 1.35 20.43 13.43
CA GLU A 153 2.67 19.79 13.50
C GLU A 153 3.70 20.60 14.30
N SER A 154 3.65 21.93 14.22
CA SER A 154 4.57 22.79 14.95
C SER A 154 4.22 22.95 16.42
N GLY A 155 2.94 22.78 16.78
CA GLY A 155 2.44 22.97 18.14
C GLY A 155 2.45 24.44 18.62
N GLU A 156 2.66 25.39 17.71
CA GLU A 156 2.60 26.83 18.01
C GLU A 156 1.14 27.24 18.21
N LEU A 157 0.63 27.20 19.44
CA LEU A 157 -0.64 27.86 19.77
C LEU A 157 -0.38 29.37 19.80
N GLU A 158 -1.04 30.13 18.92
CA GLU A 158 -1.05 31.60 18.96
C GLU A 158 -1.76 32.15 20.21
#